data_AF-A0A4V6Y9B8-F1
#
_entry.id   AF-A0A4V6Y9B8-F1
#
_cell.length_a   1.000
_cell.length_b   1.000
_cell.length_c   1.000
_cell.angle_alpha   90.00
_cell.angle_beta   90.00
_cell.angle_gamma   90.00
#
_symmetry.space_group_name_H-M   'P 1'
#
loop_
_entity.id
_entity.type
_entity.pdbx_description
1 polymer ?
#
loop_
_entity_poly.entity_id
_entity_poly.type
_entity_poly.pdbx_seq_one_letter_code
_entity_poly.pdbx_strand_id
1 'polypeptide(L)'
;MPPLIDCATFSAPVEVRASPGRGSGLFTAIPVSAGQLLICEKAFEYAFVGEGHPETMSLLINVATKKGVVGGQARLLTQLMLKMYSGVP
;
A
#
# COMPACT_ATOMS: atom_id res chain seq x y z
N MET A 1 9.43 -21.09 -2.74
CA MET A 1 8.03 -20.80 -2.37
C MET A 1 8.07 -19.76 -1.26
N PRO A 2 7.53 -18.55 -1.45
CA PRO A 2 7.54 -17.55 -0.37
C PRO A 2 6.74 -18.07 0.83
N PRO A 3 7.20 -17.88 2.08
CA PRO A 3 6.45 -18.32 3.24
C PRO A 3 5.10 -17.60 3.28
N LEU A 4 4.02 -18.39 3.35
CA LEU A 4 2.66 -17.89 3.56
C LEU A 4 2.56 -17.37 4.99
N ILE A 5 2.96 -16.12 5.19
CA ILE A 5 2.84 -15.45 6.49
C ILE A 5 1.37 -15.05 6.66
N ASP A 6 0.62 -15.80 7.45
CA ASP A 6 -0.73 -15.44 7.88
C ASP A 6 -0.63 -14.56 9.14
N CYS A 7 -0.88 -13.26 9.04
CA CYS A 7 -0.87 -12.36 10.20
C CYS A 7 -1.91 -11.25 10.06
N ALA A 8 -3.08 -11.50 10.66
CA ALA A 8 -4.00 -10.60 11.35
C ALA A 8 -4.01 -9.09 11.01
N THR A 9 -5.16 -8.62 10.54
CA THR A 9 -5.59 -7.22 10.60
C THR A 9 -6.07 -6.90 12.03
N PHE A 10 -5.39 -5.97 12.70
CA PHE A 10 -5.82 -5.42 13.98
C PHE A 10 -5.98 -3.90 13.86
N SER A 11 -7.19 -3.40 14.06
CA SER A 11 -7.54 -1.97 13.97
C SER A 11 -8.62 -1.56 14.99
N ALA A 12 -8.85 -2.36 16.03
CA ALA A 12 -9.92 -2.13 16.99
C ALA A 12 -9.85 -0.80 17.79
N PRO A 13 -8.69 -0.29 18.24
CA PRO A 13 -8.63 0.93 19.04
C PRO A 13 -8.60 2.21 18.20
N VAL A 14 -8.80 2.10 16.88
CA VAL A 14 -8.69 3.20 15.92
C VAL A 14 -9.93 3.28 15.03
N GLU A 15 -10.22 4.50 14.55
CA GLU A 15 -11.29 4.77 13.60
C GLU A 15 -10.82 5.72 12.50
N VAL A 16 -11.43 5.60 11.32
CA VAL A 16 -11.18 6.49 10.18
C VAL A 16 -12.10 7.69 10.27
N ARG A 17 -11.56 8.91 10.22
CA ARG A 17 -12.32 10.16 10.22
C ARG A 17 -11.74 11.18 9.24
N ALA A 18 -12.51 12.22 8.92
CA ALA A 18 -12.01 13.33 8.11
C ALA A 18 -10.88 14.08 8.83
N SER A 19 -9.77 14.28 8.13
CA SER A 19 -8.60 15.05 8.54
C SER A 19 -8.55 16.36 7.75
N PRO A 20 -8.67 17.53 8.40
CA PRO A 20 -8.68 18.83 7.72
C PRO A 20 -7.46 19.01 6.80
N GLY A 21 -7.71 19.25 5.52
CA GLY A 21 -6.67 19.46 4.49
C GLY A 21 -5.87 18.22 4.10
N ARG A 22 -6.18 17.02 4.63
CA ARG A 22 -5.42 15.78 4.38
C ARG A 22 -6.28 14.58 3.98
N GLY A 23 -7.59 14.77 3.81
CA GLY A 23 -8.50 13.69 3.40
C GLY A 23 -8.92 12.83 4.59
N SER A 24 -8.81 11.51 4.51
CA SER A 24 -9.11 10.60 5.61
C SER A 24 -7.88 10.35 6.48
N GLY A 25 -8.05 10.39 7.80
CA GLY A 25 -7.02 10.08 8.78
C GLY A 25 -7.45 8.97 9.74
N LEU A 26 -6.46 8.32 10.36
CA LEU A 26 -6.67 7.32 11.41
C LEU A 26 -6.54 7.98 12.78
N PHE A 27 -7.51 7.76 13.66
CA PHE A 27 -7.57 8.38 14.98
C PHE A 27 -7.83 7.31 16.04
N THR A 28 -7.35 7.53 17.26
CA THR A 28 -7.68 6.67 18.40
C THR A 28 -9.14 6.86 18.81
N ALA A 29 -9.90 5.78 18.91
CA ALA A 29 -11.29 5.80 19.37
C ALA A 29 -11.40 5.72 20.91
N ILE A 30 -10.33 5.24 21.56
CA ILE A 30 -10.20 5.12 23.02
C ILE A 30 -8.86 5.73 23.47
N PRO A 31 -8.69 6.08 24.76
CA PRO A 31 -7.38 6.41 25.30
C PRO A 31 -6.40 5.23 25.13
N VAL A 32 -5.17 5.54 24.75
CA VAL A 32 -4.11 4.54 24.51
C VAL A 32 -2.81 4.97 25.17
N SER A 33 -1.97 4.00 25.52
CA SER A 33 -0.64 4.24 26.08
C SER A 33 0.44 4.24 25.00
N ALA A 34 1.57 4.92 25.26
CA ALA A 34 2.75 4.82 24.41
C ALA A 34 3.23 3.36 24.36
N GLY A 35 3.50 2.84 23.16
CA GLY A 35 3.88 1.45 22.93
C GLY A 35 2.69 0.47 22.81
N GLN A 36 1.46 0.92 22.99
CA GLN A 36 0.28 0.10 22.70
C GLN A 36 0.12 -0.11 21.19
N LEU A 37 -0.22 -1.34 20.78
CA LEU A 37 -0.51 -1.65 19.39
C LEU A 37 -1.80 -0.92 18.96
N LEU A 38 -1.71 -0.06 17.94
CA LEU A 38 -2.85 0.68 17.39
C LEU A 38 -3.37 0.08 16.09
N ILE A 39 -2.44 -0.29 15.22
CA ILE A 39 -2.73 -0.88 13.92
C ILE A 39 -1.67 -1.94 13.62
N CYS A 40 -2.12 -3.09 13.12
CA CYS A 40 -1.28 -4.10 12.49
C CYS A 40 -1.98 -4.47 11.19
N GLU A 41 -1.39 -4.08 10.07
CA GLU A 41 -1.86 -4.50 8.75
C GLU A 41 -0.75 -5.26 8.07
N LYS A 42 -1.11 -6.39 7.46
CA LYS A 42 -0.21 -7.13 6.60
C LYS A 42 -0.18 -6.45 5.23
N ALA A 43 0.99 -6.35 4.61
CA ALA A 43 1.06 -6.02 3.19
C ALA A 43 0.33 -7.10 2.39
N PHE A 44 -0.78 -6.72 1.74
CA PHE A 44 -1.59 -7.63 0.91
C PHE A 44 -0.75 -8.21 -0.24
N GLU A 45 0.14 -7.40 -0.79
CA GLU A 45 1.06 -7.78 -1.86
C GLU A 45 2.38 -7.01 -1.79
N TYR A 46 3.44 -7.55 -2.40
CA TYR A 46 4.73 -6.88 -2.54
C TYR A 46 5.21 -6.98 -4.00
N ALA A 47 5.88 -5.92 -4.46
CA ALA A 47 6.57 -5.90 -5.74
C ALA A 47 7.88 -5.13 -5.55
N PHE A 48 8.98 -5.61 -6.14
CA PHE A 48 10.29 -4.96 -6.05
C PHE A 48 11.01 -4.95 -7.40
N VAL A 49 11.91 -3.98 -7.59
CA VAL A 49 12.80 -3.91 -8.76
C VAL A 49 14.18 -4.37 -8.31
N GLY A 50 14.68 -5.47 -8.88
CA GLY A 50 16.06 -5.91 -8.65
C GLY A 50 17.06 -5.04 -9.42
N GLU A 51 18.25 -4.84 -8.86
CA GLU A 51 19.32 -4.11 -9.55
C GLU A 51 19.80 -4.86 -10.81
N GLY A 52 20.17 -4.10 -11.85
CA GLY A 52 20.70 -4.66 -13.11
C GLY A 52 19.66 -5.19 -14.11
N HIS A 53 18.36 -5.00 -13.86
CA HIS A 53 17.32 -5.39 -14.81
C HIS A 53 16.96 -4.24 -15.78
N PRO A 54 16.82 -4.50 -17.10
CA PRO A 54 16.48 -3.49 -18.12
C PRO A 54 15.07 -2.88 -17.96
N GLU A 55 14.26 -3.46 -17.06
CA GLU A 55 12.89 -3.07 -16.68
C GLU A 55 12.81 -1.74 -15.90
N THR A 56 13.93 -1.08 -15.66
CA THR A 56 14.07 0.09 -14.77
C THR A 56 13.40 1.36 -15.30
N MET A 57 13.02 1.40 -16.59
CA MET A 57 12.44 2.57 -17.25
C MET A 57 11.00 2.31 -17.74
N SER A 58 10.05 2.22 -16.80
CA SER A 58 8.61 2.17 -17.09
C SER A 58 7.95 3.54 -16.94
N LEU A 59 6.93 3.83 -17.76
CA LEU A 59 6.11 5.05 -17.69
C LEU A 59 4.66 4.68 -17.40
N LEU A 60 4.06 5.30 -16.39
CA LEU A 60 2.64 5.22 -16.06
C LEU A 60 1.99 6.59 -16.22
N ILE A 61 0.89 6.69 -16.97
CA ILE A 61 0.14 7.94 -17.19
C ILE A 61 -1.28 7.78 -16.63
N ASN A 62 -1.65 8.67 -15.72
CA ASN A 62 -3.03 8.88 -15.34
C ASN A 62 -3.66 9.91 -16.28
N VAL A 63 -4.51 9.45 -17.19
CA VAL A 63 -5.16 10.28 -18.22
C VAL A 63 -6.17 11.26 -17.60
N ALA A 64 -6.87 10.85 -16.54
CA ALA A 64 -7.86 11.70 -15.85
C ALA A 64 -7.21 12.89 -15.15
N THR A 65 -6.05 12.70 -14.53
CA THR A 65 -5.33 13.76 -13.80
C THR A 65 -4.19 14.38 -14.60
N LYS A 66 -3.91 13.88 -15.82
CA LYS A 66 -2.76 14.26 -16.67
C LYS A 66 -1.40 14.18 -15.96
N LYS A 67 -1.22 13.19 -15.08
CA LYS A 67 0.03 12.99 -14.31
C LYS A 67 0.79 11.77 -14.81
N GLY A 68 2.11 11.86 -14.90
CA GLY A 68 3.00 10.77 -15.30
C GLY A 68 3.97 10.37 -14.18
N VAL A 69 4.29 9.08 -14.10
CA VAL A 69 5.32 8.51 -13.22
C VAL A 69 6.32 7.73 -14.08
N VAL A 70 7.61 8.03 -13.97
CA VAL A 70 8.68 7.37 -14.76
C VAL A 70 9.68 6.69 -13.83
N GLY A 71 10.04 5.45 -14.16
CA GLY A 71 10.96 4.61 -13.40
C GLY A 71 10.31 3.30 -12.98
N GLY A 72 11.07 2.38 -12.40
CA GLY A 72 10.60 1.04 -12.04
C GLY A 72 9.38 1.00 -11.11
N GLN A 73 9.15 2.05 -10.31
CA GLN A 73 7.96 2.20 -9.47
C GLN A 73 6.65 2.26 -10.27
N ALA A 74 6.69 2.75 -11.51
CA ALA A 74 5.53 2.73 -12.40
C ALA A 74 5.09 1.29 -12.70
N ARG A 75 6.04 0.39 -12.97
CA ARG A 75 5.77 -1.04 -13.16
C ARG A 75 5.28 -1.72 -11.88
N LEU A 76 5.92 -1.45 -10.74
CA LEU A 76 5.52 -2.05 -9.45
C LEU A 76 4.08 -1.71 -9.10
N LEU A 77 3.69 -0.44 -9.27
CA LEU A 77 2.33 0.02 -9.01
C LEU A 77 1.32 -0.68 -9.91
N THR A 78 1.63 -0.82 -11.21
CA THR A 78 0.77 -1.57 -12.15
C THR A 78 0.66 -3.05 -11.79
N GLN A 79 1.77 -3.69 -11.41
CA GLN A 79 1.78 -5.10 -11.00
C GLN A 79 0.92 -5.35 -9.76
N LEU A 80 1.04 -4.49 -8.74
CA LEU A 80 0.21 -4.55 -7.55
C LEU A 80 -1.27 -4.34 -7.89
N MET A 81 -1.60 -3.33 -8.70
CA MET A 81 -3.00 -3.12 -9.12
C MET A 81 -3.58 -4.32 -9.87
N LEU A 82 -2.81 -4.93 -10.78
CA LEU A 82 -3.25 -6.08 -11.55
C LEU A 82 -3.48 -7.31 -10.66
N LYS A 83 -2.56 -7.62 -9.75
CA LYS A 83 -2.73 -8.72 -8.80
C LYS A 83 -3.95 -8.49 -7.89
N MET A 84 -4.12 -7.28 -7.36
CA MET A 84 -5.29 -6.92 -6.53
C MET A 84 -6.62 -7.04 -7.29
N TYR A 85 -6.65 -6.66 -8.57
CA TYR A 85 -7.89 -6.68 -9.37
C TYR A 85 -8.23 -8.07 -9.94
N SER A 86 -7.21 -8.88 -10.25
CA SER A 86 -7.39 -10.21 -10.84
C SER A 86 -7.56 -11.33 -9.81
N GLY A 87 -7.22 -11.09 -8.54
CA GLY A 87 -7.36 -12.08 -7.46
C GLY A 87 -6.42 -13.28 -7.56
N VAL A 88 -5.41 -13.22 -8.44
CA VAL A 88 -4.41 -14.28 -8.62
C VAL A 88 -3.15 -13.92 -7.80
N PRO A 89 -2.71 -14.78 -6.86
CA PRO A 89 -1.55 -14.53 -5.99
C PRO A 89 -0.22 -14.34 -6.75
#